data_AF-A0A6J7DCT5-F1
#
_entry.id   AF-A0A6J7DCT5-F1
#
_cell.length_a   1.000
_cell.length_b   1.000
_cell.length_c   1.000
_cell.angle_alpha   90.00
_cell.angle_beta   90.00
_cell.angle_gamma   90.00
#
_symmetry.space_group_name_H-M   'P 1'
#
loop_
_entity.id
_entity.type
_entity.pdbx_description
1 polymer ?
#
loop_
_entity_poly.entity_id
_entity_poly.type
_entity_poly.pdbx_seq_one_letter_code
_entity_poly.pdbx_strand_id
1 'polypeptide(L)'
;MGQVERMANNAGVPFEAFAPLARTAIEAALISGPATALTGPVSRGDTATIEAHLRVIDSSEVAVYKALARDALRLSGRDDAALEELLS
;
A
#
# COMPACT_ATOMS: atom_id res chain seq x y z
N MET A 1 -1.05 -5.80 -9.78
CA MET A 1 0.19 -5.33 -10.44
C MET A 1 -0.03 -4.24 -11.49
N GLY A 2 -1.19 -4.11 -12.15
CA GLY A 2 -1.39 -3.06 -13.17
C GLY A 2 -1.29 -1.61 -12.64
N GLN A 3 -1.70 -1.32 -11.40
CA GLN A 3 -1.46 -0.01 -10.77
C GLN A 3 0.04 0.29 -10.62
N VAL A 4 0.83 -0.71 -10.18
CA VAL A 4 2.28 -0.58 -10.01
C VAL A 4 2.95 -0.28 -11.35
N GLU A 5 2.56 -0.97 -12.42
CA GLU A 5 3.07 -0.72 -13.77
C GLU A 5 2.82 0.73 -14.23
N ARG A 6 1.60 1.25 -14.03
CA ARG A 6 1.29 2.66 -14.37
C ARG A 6 2.09 3.66 -13.54
N MET A 7 2.22 3.42 -12.24
CA MET A 7 3.05 4.26 -11.36
C MET A 7 4.54 4.21 -11.72
N ALA A 8 5.05 3.02 -12.03
CA ALA A 8 6.43 2.81 -12.45
C ALA A 8 6.74 3.61 -13.73
N ASN A 9 5.84 3.55 -14.72
CA ASN A 9 5.95 4.33 -15.96
C ASN A 9 5.97 5.84 -15.68
N ASN A 10 5.09 6.34 -14.81
CA ASN A 10 5.06 7.77 -14.44
C ASN A 10 6.34 8.22 -13.71
N ALA A 11 6.98 7.32 -12.96
CA ALA A 11 8.24 7.58 -12.25
C ALA A 11 9.50 7.33 -13.11
N GLY A 12 9.36 6.88 -14.35
CA GLY A 12 10.50 6.49 -15.19
C GLY A 12 11.25 5.26 -14.67
N VAL A 13 10.59 4.40 -13.91
CA VAL A 13 11.15 3.18 -13.32
C VAL A 13 10.65 1.97 -14.10
N PRO A 14 11.52 1.01 -14.50
CA PRO A 14 11.08 -0.22 -15.14
C PRO A 14 10.15 -1.04 -14.23
N PHE A 15 9.07 -1.60 -14.78
CA PHE A 15 8.11 -2.41 -14.02
C PHE A 15 8.78 -3.62 -13.34
N GLU A 16 9.77 -4.22 -14.00
CA GLU A 16 10.51 -5.39 -13.54
C GLU A 16 11.27 -5.12 -12.23
N ALA A 17 11.59 -3.85 -11.92
CA ALA A 17 12.21 -3.46 -10.66
C ALA A 17 11.33 -3.78 -9.44
N PHE A 18 10.01 -3.92 -9.63
CA PHE A 18 9.06 -4.27 -8.59
C PHE A 18 8.83 -5.78 -8.43
N ALA A 19 9.34 -6.61 -9.35
CA ALA A 19 9.15 -8.05 -9.29
C ALA A 19 9.71 -8.70 -8.01
N PRO A 20 10.90 -8.32 -7.50
CA PRO A 20 11.41 -8.86 -6.23
C PRO A 20 10.49 -8.52 -5.04
N LEU A 21 9.93 -7.30 -5.01
CA LEU A 21 9.01 -6.86 -3.96
C LEU A 21 7.72 -7.68 -3.95
N ALA A 22 7.13 -7.90 -5.13
CA ALA A 22 5.90 -8.68 -5.26
C ALA A 22 6.11 -10.15 -4.85
N ARG A 23 7.23 -10.76 -5.28
CA ARG A 23 7.57 -12.14 -4.91
C ARG A 23 7.75 -12.28 -3.40
N THR A 24 8.54 -11.39 -2.81
CA THR A 24 8.81 -11.40 -1.36
C THR A 24 7.52 -11.23 -0.55
N ALA A 25 6.63 -10.32 -0.96
CA ALA A 25 5.36 -10.10 -0.27
C ALA A 25 4.45 -11.33 -0.32
N ILE A 26 4.35 -11.99 -1.49
CA ILE A 26 3.54 -13.21 -1.66
C ILE A 26 4.14 -14.36 -0.85
N GLU A 27 5.45 -14.58 -0.93
CA GLU A 27 6.13 -15.63 -0.17
C GLU A 27 5.96 -15.44 1.34
N ALA A 28 6.16 -14.22 1.86
CA ALA A 28 5.95 -13.93 3.28
C ALA A 28 4.51 -14.21 3.73
N ALA A 29 3.52 -13.82 2.92
CA ALA A 29 2.12 -14.07 3.22
C ALA A 29 1.76 -15.57 3.22
N LEU A 30 2.37 -16.36 2.32
CA LEU A 30 2.18 -17.82 2.28
C LEU A 30 2.85 -18.53 3.46
N ILE A 31 4.00 -18.03 3.94
CA ILE A 31 4.76 -18.65 5.04
C ILE A 31 4.16 -18.28 6.41
N SER A 32 3.85 -17.00 6.63
CA SER A 32 3.51 -16.46 7.96
C SER A 32 2.04 -16.04 8.11
N GLY A 33 1.27 -16.09 7.02
CA GLY A 33 -0.09 -15.58 6.94
C GLY A 33 -0.14 -14.08 6.56
N PRO A 34 -1.18 -13.62 5.84
CA PRO A 34 -1.25 -12.24 5.33
C PRO A 34 -1.21 -11.16 6.41
N ALA A 35 -1.90 -11.35 7.54
CA ALA A 35 -1.93 -10.35 8.63
C ALA A 35 -0.54 -10.17 9.27
N THR A 36 0.16 -11.26 9.55
CA THR A 36 1.52 -11.26 10.10
C THR A 36 2.53 -10.68 9.11
N ALA A 37 2.39 -11.01 7.83
CA ALA A 37 3.29 -10.56 6.77
C ALA A 37 3.04 -9.11 6.32
N LEU A 38 1.92 -8.50 6.74
CA LEU A 38 1.56 -7.15 6.34
C LEU A 38 2.56 -6.14 6.88
N THR A 39 3.38 -5.63 5.97
CA THR A 39 4.29 -4.52 6.23
C THR A 39 3.82 -3.29 5.46
N GLY A 40 4.09 -2.11 5.99
CA GLY A 40 3.76 -0.86 5.32
C GLY A 40 3.38 0.24 6.30
N PRO A 41 3.16 1.46 5.79
CA PRO A 41 2.84 2.60 6.63
C PRO A 41 1.49 2.42 7.34
N VAL A 42 0.51 1.78 6.72
CA VAL A 42 -0.82 1.54 7.33
C VAL A 42 -0.71 0.66 8.59
N SER A 43 -0.04 -0.51 8.51
CA SER A 43 0.07 -1.38 9.69
C SER A 43 0.87 -0.75 10.83
N ARG A 44 1.79 0.18 10.52
CA ARG A 44 2.55 0.95 11.50
C ARG A 44 1.83 2.16 12.09
N GLY A 45 0.70 2.61 11.52
CA GLY A 45 0.06 3.87 11.94
C GLY A 45 0.78 5.12 11.41
N ASP A 46 1.51 5.02 10.30
CA ASP A 46 2.36 6.08 9.75
C ASP A 46 1.56 7.01 8.84
N THR A 47 0.72 7.83 9.47
CA THR A 47 -0.21 8.77 8.82
C THR A 47 0.51 9.77 7.94
N ALA A 48 1.64 10.32 8.40
CA ALA A 48 2.42 11.31 7.64
C ALA A 48 2.93 10.76 6.30
N THR A 49 3.33 9.48 6.27
CA THR A 49 3.73 8.81 5.03
C THR A 49 2.54 8.64 4.07
N ILE A 50 1.35 8.29 4.60
CA ILE A 50 0.14 8.12 3.78
C ILE A 50 -0.32 9.47 3.20
N GLU A 51 -0.29 10.55 3.99
CA GLU A 51 -0.55 11.91 3.51
C GLU A 51 0.45 12.33 2.42
N ALA A 52 1.74 12.01 2.59
CA ALA A 52 2.75 12.29 1.58
C ALA A 52 2.46 11.55 0.27
N HIS A 53 2.09 10.27 0.33
CA HIS A 53 1.68 9.52 -0.86
C HIS A 53 0.46 10.13 -1.54
N LEU A 54 -0.59 10.44 -0.79
CA LEU A 54 -1.83 11.03 -1.32
C LEU A 54 -1.60 12.40 -1.99
N ARG A 55 -0.58 13.14 -1.58
CA ARG A 55 -0.20 14.42 -2.21
C ARG A 55 0.48 14.29 -3.57
N VAL A 56 1.15 13.17 -3.84
CA VAL A 56 2.01 13.01 -5.04
C VAL A 56 1.50 11.96 -6.02
N ILE A 57 0.66 11.03 -5.55
CA ILE A 57 0.07 10.00 -6.40
C ILE A 57 -0.86 10.66 -7.43
N ASP A 58 -0.87 10.10 -8.65
CA ASP A 58 -1.79 10.57 -9.69
C ASP A 58 -3.24 10.48 -9.20
N SER A 59 -4.02 11.53 -9.47
CA SER A 59 -5.43 11.63 -9.03
C SER A 59 -6.29 10.43 -9.46
N SER A 60 -5.99 9.81 -10.61
CA SER A 60 -6.68 8.61 -11.11
C SER A 60 -6.40 7.35 -10.28
N GLU A 61 -5.31 7.33 -9.52
CA GLU A 61 -4.89 6.20 -8.69
C GLU A 61 -5.29 6.33 -7.22
N VAL A 62 -5.70 7.55 -6.78
CA VAL A 62 -6.08 7.84 -5.38
C VAL A 62 -7.16 6.90 -4.86
N ALA A 63 -8.20 6.64 -5.67
CA ALA A 63 -9.33 5.81 -5.25
C ALA A 63 -8.88 4.36 -4.95
N VAL A 64 -8.04 3.78 -5.82
CA VAL A 64 -7.51 2.44 -5.63
C VAL A 64 -6.54 2.39 -4.45
N TYR A 65 -5.68 3.41 -4.32
CA TYR A 65 -4.76 3.52 -3.19
C TYR A 65 -5.51 3.54 -1.85
N LYS A 66 -6.54 4.40 -1.73
CA LYS A 66 -7.38 4.47 -0.52
C LYS A 66 -8.09 3.14 -0.25
N ALA A 67 -8.63 2.48 -1.28
CA ALA A 67 -9.28 1.18 -1.10
C ALA A 67 -8.32 0.11 -0.54
N LEU A 68 -7.13 -0.02 -1.12
CA LEU A 68 -6.11 -0.97 -0.65
C LEU A 68 -5.60 -0.62 0.75
N ALA A 69 -5.43 0.67 1.06
CA ALA A 69 -5.01 1.12 2.38
C ALA A 69 -6.06 0.83 3.45
N ARG A 70 -7.36 1.00 3.15
CA ARG A 70 -8.44 0.60 4.07
C ARG A 70 -8.45 -0.90 4.33
N ASP A 71 -8.25 -1.72 3.29
CA ASP A 71 -8.14 -3.17 3.46
C ASP A 71 -6.90 -3.57 4.27
N ALA A 72 -5.78 -2.87 4.10
CA ALA A 72 -4.60 -3.07 4.93
C ALA A 72 -4.86 -2.68 6.40
N LEU A 73 -5.61 -1.60 6.66
CA LEU A 73 -5.98 -1.20 8.01
C LEU A 73 -6.83 -2.28 8.68
N ARG A 74 -7.88 -2.75 7.98
CA ARG A 74 -8.72 -3.86 8.44
C ARG A 74 -7.92 -5.13 8.70
N LEU A 75 -7.01 -5.49 7.80
CA LEU A 75 -6.17 -6.68 7.94
C LEU A 75 -5.19 -6.57 9.11
N SER A 76 -4.71 -5.36 9.42
CA SER A 76 -3.80 -5.13 10.54
C SER A 76 -4.47 -5.26 11.92
N GLY A 77 -5.81 -5.18 11.98
CA GLY A 77 -6.57 -5.19 13.24
C GLY A 77 -6.33 -3.95 14.11
N ARG A 78 -5.71 -2.91 13.56
CA ARG A 78 -5.48 -1.64 14.23
C ARG A 78 -6.78 -0.83 14.31
N ASP A 79 -7.03 -0.26 15.47
CA ASP A 79 -8.03 0.79 15.71
C ASP A 79 -7.31 2.14 15.62
N ASP A 80 -7.57 2.92 14.56
CA ASP A 80 -6.89 4.18 14.28
C ASP A 80 -7.81 5.13 13.50
N ALA A 81 -8.60 5.90 14.26
CA ALA A 81 -9.58 6.83 13.73
C ALA A 81 -8.97 7.89 12.78
N ALA A 82 -7.72 8.31 13.01
CA ALA A 82 -7.06 9.28 12.15
C ALA A 82 -6.76 8.68 10.76
N LEU A 83 -6.32 7.42 10.71
CA LEU A 83 -6.18 6.71 9.44
C LEU A 83 -7.53 6.45 8.77
N GLU A 84 -8.58 6.12 9.52
CA GLU A 84 -9.92 5.95 8.95
C GLU A 84 -10.44 7.24 8.29
N GLU A 85 -10.27 8.39 8.96
CA GLU A 85 -10.65 9.70 8.43
C GLU A 85 -9.83 10.05 7.19
N LEU A 86 -8.50 9.92 7.24
CA LEU A 86 -7.62 10.21 6.10
C LEU A 86 -7.95 9.35 4.87
N LEU A 87 -8.28 8.08 5.12
CA LEU A 87 -8.57 7.12 4.07
C LEU A 87 -10.01 7.20 3.59
N SER A 88 -10.94 7.83 4.31
CA SER A 88 -12.35 8.04 3.91
C SER A 88 -12.50 8.72 2.55
#